data_AF-A0A1L9PWA2-F1
#
_entry.id   AF-A0A1L9PWA2-F1
#
_cell.length_a   1.000
_cell.length_b   1.000
_cell.length_c   1.000
_cell.angle_alpha   90.00
_cell.angle_beta   90.00
_cell.angle_gamma   90.00
#
_symmetry.space_group_name_H-M   'P 1'
#
loop_
_entity.id
_entity.type
_entity.pdbx_description
1 polymer ?
#
loop_
_entity_poly.entity_id
_entity_poly.type
_entity_poly.pdbx_seq_one_letter_code
_entity_poly.pdbx_strand_id
1 'polypeptide(L)'
;MEPETQKPSRGPQSQFQTGHEVPVQQQTKPGLQSQMENPKPTSTQIPSEDQGYQTYKAAGKLTGKKAIITGGDSGIGRAVAILYAMEGASSLITYLPEEEKDAQETKRRVEEAGQKCYLLAVDLRTKENCKKAVETALQSLGGIDVLVNNAGTQNMIDDIKDLDEAQWENTFDTNIHPVYYMSKYTLPHLKSGSTIINCASVNPYIGRPDLLDYTATKGAIVAFTRGLSNQQCSKGIRVNAVCPGPVWTPLIPATMNTSAIEQFSATPMGRPGQPSEVATCFVFLASQDSSFISGQSLHPNGGVVLNG
;
A
#
# COMPACT_ATOMS: atom_id res chain seq x y z
N MET A 1 4.76 -9.01 -22.72
CA MET A 1 4.99 -7.84 -23.60
C MET A 1 5.90 -6.90 -22.85
N GLU A 2 6.89 -6.30 -23.51
CA GLU A 2 7.62 -5.19 -22.92
C GLU A 2 6.66 -4.00 -22.72
N PRO A 3 6.88 -3.16 -21.70
CA PRO A 3 6.04 -2.00 -21.46
C PRO A 3 6.06 -1.08 -22.68
N GLU A 4 4.89 -0.74 -23.19
CA GLU A 4 4.77 0.19 -24.31
C GLU A 4 4.58 1.61 -23.74
N THR A 5 5.60 2.45 -23.95
CA THR A 5 5.56 3.85 -23.53
C THR A 5 4.96 4.69 -24.65
N GLN A 6 3.80 5.27 -24.36
CA GLN A 6 3.08 6.13 -25.29
C GLN A 6 3.56 7.58 -25.17
N LYS A 7 3.87 8.04 -23.95
CA LYS A 7 4.38 9.39 -23.69
C LYS A 7 5.44 9.36 -22.57
N PRO A 8 6.59 10.05 -22.74
CA PRO A 8 7.58 10.17 -21.67
C PRO A 8 7.05 11.04 -20.52
N SER A 9 7.75 11.02 -19.38
CA SER A 9 7.50 11.96 -18.28
C SER A 9 7.70 13.41 -18.73
N ARG A 10 6.96 14.33 -18.12
CA ARG A 10 6.99 15.76 -18.43
C ARG A 10 7.02 16.60 -17.16
N GLY A 11 7.31 17.89 -17.32
CA GLY A 11 7.42 18.82 -16.19
C GLY A 11 8.80 18.76 -15.53
N PRO A 12 8.90 19.14 -14.24
CA PRO A 12 10.17 19.19 -13.54
C PRO A 12 10.85 17.82 -13.39
N GLN A 13 12.18 17.84 -13.29
CA GLN A 13 13.00 16.62 -13.11
C GLN A 13 12.72 15.93 -11.78
N SER A 14 12.46 16.70 -10.72
CA SER A 14 12.10 16.14 -9.42
C SER A 14 10.64 15.68 -9.44
N GLN A 15 10.42 14.42 -9.08
CA GLN A 15 9.07 13.84 -8.92
C GLN A 15 8.25 14.51 -7.81
N PHE A 16 8.87 15.36 -6.98
CA PHE A 16 8.25 16.04 -5.83
C PHE A 16 7.85 17.49 -6.12
N GLN A 17 8.19 18.02 -7.30
CA GLN A 17 7.85 19.39 -7.68
C GLN A 17 6.49 19.44 -8.37
N THR A 18 5.76 20.53 -8.11
CA THR A 18 4.46 20.81 -8.76
C THR A 18 4.63 20.88 -10.27
N GLY A 19 3.68 20.27 -11.00
CA GLY A 19 3.72 20.15 -12.46
C GLY A 19 4.45 18.91 -12.96
N HIS A 20 4.96 18.04 -12.07
CA HIS A 20 5.53 16.76 -12.49
C HIS A 20 4.44 15.83 -13.04
N GLU A 21 4.69 15.26 -14.21
CA GLU A 21 3.82 14.28 -14.87
C GLU A 21 4.58 12.97 -15.09
N VAL A 22 3.93 11.88 -14.67
CA VAL A 22 4.43 10.51 -14.85
C VAL A 22 4.37 10.09 -16.33
N PRO A 23 5.24 9.19 -16.79
CA PRO A 23 5.15 8.68 -18.15
C PRO A 23 3.86 7.88 -18.37
N VAL A 24 3.26 8.02 -19.55
CA VAL A 24 2.12 7.21 -19.96
C VAL A 24 2.64 5.92 -20.57
N GLN A 25 2.46 4.83 -19.84
CA GLN A 25 2.93 3.49 -20.21
C GLN A 25 1.86 2.46 -19.84
N GLN A 26 1.90 1.31 -20.49
CA GLN A 26 0.96 0.21 -20.25
C GLN A 26 1.69 -1.07 -19.83
N GLN A 27 1.09 -1.81 -18.91
CA GLN A 27 1.55 -3.12 -18.46
C GLN A 27 0.37 -4.07 -18.31
N THR A 28 0.66 -5.37 -18.29
CA THR A 28 -0.31 -6.39 -17.88
C THR A 28 -0.33 -6.51 -16.36
N LYS A 29 -1.50 -6.74 -15.78
CA LYS A 29 -1.62 -7.05 -14.34
C LYS A 29 -0.72 -8.23 -13.93
N PRO A 30 -0.17 -8.21 -12.69
CA PRO A 30 -0.35 -7.16 -11.67
C PRO A 30 0.48 -5.89 -11.92
N GLY A 31 1.39 -5.91 -12.89
CA GLY A 31 2.37 -4.86 -13.16
C GLY A 31 3.64 -5.06 -12.36
N LEU A 32 4.79 -4.70 -12.92
CA LEU A 32 6.10 -4.86 -12.31
C LEU A 32 6.79 -3.50 -12.20
N GLN A 33 7.16 -3.09 -10.99
CA GLN A 33 7.91 -1.85 -10.75
C GLN A 33 9.27 -1.89 -11.45
N SER A 34 9.87 -3.07 -11.53
CA SER A 34 11.12 -3.28 -12.26
C SER A 34 11.01 -2.98 -13.76
N GLN A 35 9.82 -3.12 -14.33
CA GLN A 35 9.50 -2.85 -15.74
C GLN A 35 8.98 -1.43 -15.98
N MET A 36 8.69 -0.66 -14.94
CA MET A 36 8.22 0.72 -15.15
C MET A 36 9.31 1.59 -15.80
N GLU A 37 8.92 2.44 -16.75
CA GLU A 37 9.83 3.45 -17.29
C GLU A 37 10.21 4.52 -16.27
N ASN A 38 11.33 5.19 -16.53
CA ASN A 38 11.80 6.27 -15.69
C ASN A 38 10.94 7.55 -15.83
N PRO A 39 10.73 8.28 -14.71
CA PRO A 39 11.21 7.96 -13.37
C PRO A 39 10.36 6.87 -12.69
N LYS A 40 11.04 5.93 -12.04
CA LYS A 40 10.40 4.88 -11.23
C LYS A 40 9.90 5.44 -9.90
N PRO A 41 8.89 4.80 -9.28
CA PRO A 41 8.45 5.13 -7.93
C PRO A 41 9.60 5.08 -6.92
N THR A 42 9.69 6.08 -6.05
CA THR A 42 10.69 6.09 -4.98
C THR A 42 10.16 5.49 -3.69
N SER A 43 11.00 4.69 -3.03
CA SER A 43 10.64 3.98 -1.79
C SER A 43 11.29 4.55 -0.54
N THR A 44 12.24 5.49 -0.66
CA THR A 44 12.97 6.06 0.50
C THR A 44 13.18 7.55 0.43
N GLN A 45 12.89 8.22 -0.69
CA GLN A 45 13.06 9.67 -0.81
C GLN A 45 11.78 10.39 -0.38
N ILE A 46 11.90 11.49 0.35
CA ILE A 46 10.80 12.37 0.75
C ILE A 46 11.15 13.82 0.35
N PRO A 47 10.17 14.74 0.24
CA PRO A 47 10.47 16.14 -0.03
C PRO A 47 11.44 16.75 1.00
N SER A 48 12.33 17.61 0.53
CA SER A 48 13.19 18.46 1.36
C SER A 48 12.68 19.91 1.37
N GLU A 49 13.15 20.71 2.34
CA GLU A 49 12.71 22.09 2.53
C GLU A 49 13.04 23.02 1.35
N ASP A 50 14.08 22.68 0.58
CA ASP A 50 14.52 23.38 -0.64
C ASP A 50 13.78 22.92 -1.91
N GLN A 51 12.61 22.28 -1.76
CA GLN A 51 11.79 21.75 -2.86
C GLN A 51 12.49 20.66 -3.70
N GLY A 52 13.53 20.04 -3.14
CA GLY A 52 14.22 18.87 -3.68
C GLY A 52 13.69 17.57 -3.08
N TYR A 53 14.60 16.63 -2.81
CA TYR A 53 14.31 15.43 -2.06
C TYR A 53 15.49 15.02 -1.16
N GLN A 54 15.18 14.32 -0.09
CA GLN A 54 16.14 13.73 0.82
C GLN A 54 15.74 12.30 1.17
N THR A 55 16.74 11.48 1.52
CA THR A 55 16.47 10.15 2.05
C THR A 55 15.75 10.28 3.40
N TYR A 56 14.72 9.48 3.61
CA TYR A 56 14.00 9.32 4.87
C TYR A 56 14.99 9.10 6.03
N LYS A 57 14.79 9.81 7.15
CA LYS A 57 15.63 9.70 8.34
C LYS A 57 14.89 8.92 9.40
N ALA A 58 15.32 7.69 9.64
CA ALA A 58 14.75 6.85 10.68
C ALA A 58 15.18 7.30 12.08
N ALA A 59 14.34 7.00 13.08
CA ALA A 59 14.57 7.33 14.48
C ALA A 59 14.49 6.10 15.40
N GLY A 60 14.52 4.89 14.84
CA GLY A 60 14.44 3.62 15.59
C GLY A 60 13.04 3.36 16.16
N LYS A 61 11.99 3.92 15.57
CA LYS A 61 10.60 3.92 16.07
C LYS A 61 9.98 2.52 16.15
N LEU A 62 10.52 1.57 15.39
CA LEU A 62 9.99 0.22 15.26
C LEU A 62 11.02 -0.85 15.64
N THR A 63 12.02 -0.49 16.45
CA THR A 63 13.10 -1.39 16.88
C THR A 63 12.53 -2.70 17.43
N GLY A 64 12.92 -3.81 16.78
CA GLY A 64 12.54 -5.17 17.18
C GLY A 64 11.11 -5.58 16.80
N LYS A 65 10.35 -4.73 16.11
CA LYS A 65 8.99 -5.04 15.66
C LYS A 65 8.98 -6.06 14.52
N LYS A 66 7.92 -6.86 14.47
CA LYS A 66 7.71 -7.92 13.48
C LYS A 66 6.45 -7.63 12.67
N ALA A 67 6.60 -7.45 11.36
CA ALA A 67 5.50 -7.04 10.48
C ALA A 67 5.12 -8.11 9.45
N ILE A 68 3.83 -8.26 9.17
CA ILE A 68 3.33 -8.86 7.93
C ILE A 68 2.88 -7.72 7.01
N ILE A 69 3.33 -7.70 5.76
CA ILE A 69 2.93 -6.68 4.77
C ILE A 69 2.45 -7.38 3.51
N THR A 70 1.17 -7.26 3.19
CA THR A 70 0.62 -7.82 1.95
C THR A 70 0.84 -6.89 0.77
N GLY A 71 1.21 -7.44 -0.40
CA GLY A 71 1.63 -6.65 -1.57
C GLY A 71 2.88 -5.83 -1.28
N GLY A 72 3.87 -6.45 -0.62
CA GLY A 72 5.12 -5.79 -0.20
C GLY A 72 6.22 -5.81 -1.26
N ASP A 73 5.98 -6.45 -2.40
CA ASP A 73 6.90 -6.54 -3.53
C ASP A 73 7.16 -5.19 -4.20
N SER A 74 6.17 -4.30 -4.25
CA SER A 74 6.24 -3.05 -5.03
C SER A 74 5.40 -1.92 -4.42
N GLY A 75 5.48 -0.73 -5.05
CA GLY A 75 4.64 0.42 -4.72
C GLY A 75 4.70 0.82 -3.23
N ILE A 76 3.54 1.09 -2.65
CA ILE A 76 3.39 1.50 -1.24
C ILE A 76 3.90 0.40 -0.31
N GLY A 77 3.57 -0.87 -0.54
CA GLY A 77 3.99 -1.97 0.32
C GLY A 77 5.51 -2.14 0.38
N ARG A 78 6.21 -2.00 -0.77
CA ARG A 78 7.68 -1.96 -0.81
C ARG A 78 8.23 -0.81 0.03
N ALA A 79 7.67 0.39 -0.11
CA ALA A 79 8.11 1.54 0.67
C ALA A 79 7.88 1.31 2.18
N VAL A 80 6.73 0.76 2.56
CA VAL A 80 6.45 0.39 3.96
C VAL A 80 7.48 -0.60 4.48
N ALA A 81 7.78 -1.68 3.75
CA ALA A 81 8.76 -2.69 4.16
C ALA A 81 10.15 -2.07 4.39
N ILE A 82 10.62 -1.22 3.46
CA ILE A 82 11.94 -0.59 3.55
C ILE A 82 11.97 0.45 4.69
N LEU A 83 10.95 1.29 4.83
CA LEU A 83 10.92 2.28 5.92
C LEU A 83 10.80 1.59 7.29
N TYR A 84 10.04 0.50 7.38
CA TYR A 84 10.00 -0.33 8.60
C TYR A 84 11.37 -0.90 8.94
N ALA A 85 12.11 -1.38 7.93
CA ALA A 85 13.46 -1.86 8.11
C ALA A 85 14.41 -0.77 8.62
N MET A 86 14.36 0.42 8.01
CA MET A 86 15.13 1.58 8.47
C MET A 86 14.80 1.97 9.92
N GLU A 87 13.55 1.79 10.35
CA GLU A 87 13.08 2.02 11.72
C GLU A 87 13.36 0.85 12.69
N GLY A 88 13.97 -0.24 12.22
CA GLY A 88 14.42 -1.37 13.03
C GLY A 88 13.47 -2.56 13.12
N ALA A 89 12.50 -2.68 12.19
CA ALA A 89 11.56 -3.79 12.14
C ALA A 89 11.90 -4.82 11.05
N SER A 90 11.67 -6.10 11.35
CA SER A 90 11.75 -7.19 10.36
C SER A 90 10.37 -7.53 9.81
N SER A 91 10.29 -8.02 8.58
CA SER A 91 9.03 -8.26 7.89
C SER A 91 8.94 -9.60 7.16
N LEU A 92 7.72 -10.15 7.09
CA LEU A 92 7.30 -11.06 6.03
C LEU A 92 6.50 -10.25 5.01
N ILE A 93 6.87 -10.30 3.73
CA ILE A 93 6.06 -9.75 2.66
C ILE A 93 5.37 -10.85 1.86
N THR A 94 4.11 -10.63 1.50
CA THR A 94 3.37 -11.50 0.55
C THR A 94 3.14 -10.77 -0.77
N TYR A 95 3.09 -11.52 -1.85
CA TYR A 95 2.97 -11.03 -3.23
C TYR A 95 2.56 -12.19 -4.15
N LEU A 96 2.18 -11.92 -5.41
CA LEU A 96 1.87 -12.96 -6.38
C LEU A 96 3.14 -13.57 -6.98
N PRO A 97 3.17 -14.87 -7.34
CA PRO A 97 4.37 -15.52 -7.88
C PRO A 97 5.03 -14.80 -9.06
N GLU A 98 4.26 -14.13 -9.90
CA GLU A 98 4.74 -13.38 -11.06
C GLU A 98 5.57 -12.14 -10.67
N GLU A 99 5.44 -11.66 -9.43
CA GLU A 99 6.09 -10.45 -8.89
C GLU A 99 7.43 -10.76 -8.18
N GLU A 100 7.91 -12.01 -8.24
CA GLU A 100 9.11 -12.49 -7.52
C GLU A 100 10.33 -11.58 -7.69
N LYS A 101 10.58 -11.10 -8.91
CA LYS A 101 11.71 -10.20 -9.19
C LYS A 101 11.64 -8.91 -8.36
N ASP A 102 10.44 -8.34 -8.24
CA ASP A 102 10.22 -7.13 -7.47
C ASP A 102 10.24 -7.41 -5.96
N ALA A 103 9.76 -8.57 -5.52
CA ALA A 103 9.87 -9.00 -4.13
C ALA A 103 11.33 -9.18 -3.66
N GLN A 104 12.19 -9.77 -4.51
CA GLN A 104 13.61 -9.92 -4.22
C GLN A 104 14.33 -8.56 -4.08
N GLU A 105 13.95 -7.56 -4.88
CA GLU A 105 14.49 -6.21 -4.73
C GLU A 105 14.04 -5.56 -3.41
N THR A 106 12.77 -5.74 -3.00
CA THR A 106 12.35 -5.29 -1.66
C THR A 106 13.15 -5.97 -0.57
N LYS A 107 13.32 -7.30 -0.63
CA LYS A 107 14.11 -8.06 0.35
C LYS A 107 15.53 -7.53 0.45
N ARG A 108 16.21 -7.37 -0.69
CA ARG A 108 17.58 -6.85 -0.75
C ARG A 108 17.69 -5.51 -0.02
N ARG A 109 16.76 -4.58 -0.28
CA ARG A 109 16.77 -3.24 0.33
C ARG A 109 16.41 -3.23 1.82
N VAL A 110 15.56 -4.16 2.27
CA VAL A 110 15.29 -4.35 3.71
C VAL A 110 16.53 -4.90 4.42
N GLU A 111 17.23 -5.86 3.81
CA GLU A 111 18.46 -6.44 4.34
C GLU A 111 19.62 -5.43 4.36
N GLU A 112 19.71 -4.54 3.37
CA GLU A 112 20.64 -3.40 3.38
C GLU A 112 20.39 -2.43 4.54
N ALA A 113 19.14 -2.28 4.97
CA ALA A 113 18.78 -1.50 6.16
C ALA A 113 19.01 -2.26 7.48
N GLY A 114 19.57 -3.48 7.42
CA GLY A 114 19.98 -4.27 8.58
C GLY A 114 18.87 -5.11 9.22
N GLN A 115 17.73 -5.29 8.56
CA GLN A 115 16.60 -6.08 9.07
C GLN A 115 16.34 -7.32 8.21
N LYS A 116 15.59 -8.28 8.74
CA LYS A 116 15.25 -9.50 8.00
C LYS A 116 13.99 -9.29 7.16
N CYS A 117 14.03 -9.75 5.92
CA CYS A 117 12.86 -9.83 5.05
C CYS A 117 12.62 -11.26 4.60
N TYR A 118 11.47 -11.81 4.98
CA TYR A 118 10.99 -13.10 4.51
C TYR A 118 10.00 -12.89 3.36
N LEU A 119 10.04 -13.80 2.40
CA LEU A 119 9.22 -13.73 1.20
C LEU A 119 8.24 -14.89 1.18
N LEU A 120 6.99 -14.61 0.80
CA LEU A 120 5.98 -15.62 0.53
C LEU A 120 5.17 -15.25 -0.71
N ALA A 121 5.52 -15.85 -1.85
CA ALA A 121 4.68 -15.83 -3.04
C ALA A 121 3.38 -16.63 -2.78
N VAL A 122 2.24 -15.93 -2.72
CA VAL A 122 0.94 -16.53 -2.42
C VAL A 122 -0.21 -15.62 -2.87
N ASP A 123 -1.24 -16.22 -3.47
CA ASP A 123 -2.51 -15.54 -3.74
C ASP A 123 -3.40 -15.56 -2.48
N LEU A 124 -3.66 -14.40 -1.90
CA LEU A 124 -4.40 -14.28 -0.64
C LEU A 124 -5.93 -14.37 -0.79
N ARG A 125 -6.48 -14.55 -2.00
CA ARG A 125 -7.95 -14.63 -2.20
C ARG A 125 -8.61 -15.78 -1.40
N THR A 126 -7.86 -16.82 -1.05
CA THR A 126 -8.37 -17.94 -0.23
C THR A 126 -8.00 -17.82 1.25
N LYS A 127 -8.91 -18.29 2.11
CA LYS A 127 -8.70 -18.31 3.57
C LYS A 127 -7.52 -19.20 3.98
N GLU A 128 -7.29 -20.31 3.26
CA GLU A 128 -6.19 -21.23 3.48
C GLU A 128 -4.84 -20.54 3.24
N ASN A 129 -4.74 -19.76 2.17
CA ASN A 129 -3.52 -19.02 1.84
C ASN A 129 -3.26 -17.88 2.82
N CYS A 130 -4.30 -17.16 3.25
CA CYS A 130 -4.19 -16.18 4.33
C CYS A 130 -3.68 -16.81 5.63
N LYS A 131 -4.23 -17.97 6.01
CA LYS A 131 -3.80 -18.71 7.21
C LYS A 131 -2.33 -19.14 7.10
N LYS A 132 -1.93 -19.69 5.95
CA LYS A 132 -0.54 -20.08 5.66
C LYS A 132 0.41 -18.88 5.79
N ALA A 133 0.01 -17.69 5.33
CA ALA A 133 0.83 -16.49 5.46
C ALA A 133 1.09 -16.10 6.92
N VAL A 134 0.07 -16.16 7.77
CA VAL A 134 0.21 -15.92 9.22
C VAL A 134 1.08 -16.98 9.89
N GLU A 135 0.87 -18.26 9.58
CA GLU A 135 1.69 -19.37 10.11
C GLU A 135 3.17 -19.22 9.70
N THR A 136 3.41 -18.86 8.44
CA THR A 136 4.77 -18.60 7.91
C THR A 136 5.43 -17.42 8.64
N ALA A 137 4.68 -16.34 8.92
CA ALA A 137 5.18 -15.20 9.67
C ALA A 137 5.56 -15.59 11.10
N LEU A 138 4.72 -16.37 11.77
CA LEU A 138 5.00 -16.86 13.13
C LEU A 138 6.27 -17.72 13.15
N GLN A 139 6.44 -18.62 12.19
CA GLN A 139 7.62 -19.49 12.10
C GLN A 139 8.91 -18.72 11.80
N SER A 140 8.85 -17.75 10.88
CA SER A 140 10.03 -17.01 10.40
C SER A 140 10.43 -15.85 11.32
N LEU A 141 9.46 -15.05 11.77
CA LEU A 141 9.70 -13.88 12.62
C LEU A 141 9.69 -14.23 14.11
N GLY A 142 9.05 -15.34 14.51
CA GLY A 142 8.88 -15.72 15.92
C GLY A 142 7.88 -14.83 16.67
N GLY A 143 6.93 -14.22 15.97
CA GLY A 143 5.90 -13.33 16.53
C GLY A 143 5.41 -12.29 15.52
N ILE A 144 4.31 -11.60 15.85
CA ILE A 144 3.71 -10.56 15.01
C ILE A 144 3.34 -9.36 15.89
N ASP A 145 3.81 -8.17 15.53
CA ASP A 145 3.45 -6.91 16.18
C ASP A 145 2.55 -6.05 15.29
N VAL A 146 2.76 -6.12 13.97
CA VAL A 146 2.13 -5.24 12.98
C VAL A 146 1.58 -6.09 11.84
N LEU A 147 0.31 -5.88 11.49
CA LEU A 147 -0.28 -6.38 10.24
C LEU A 147 -0.58 -5.19 9.33
N VAL A 148 -0.03 -5.21 8.12
CA VAL A 148 -0.34 -4.25 7.06
C VAL A 148 -1.09 -4.97 5.94
N ASN A 149 -2.40 -4.71 5.84
CA ASN A 149 -3.20 -5.17 4.71
C ASN A 149 -3.13 -4.11 3.60
N ASN A 150 -2.23 -4.32 2.63
CA ASN A 150 -1.97 -3.36 1.55
C ASN A 150 -2.29 -3.88 0.15
N ALA A 151 -2.19 -5.19 -0.09
CA ALA A 151 -2.51 -5.80 -1.38
C ALA A 151 -3.90 -5.37 -1.88
N GLY A 152 -4.02 -5.16 -3.19
CA GLY A 152 -5.28 -4.82 -3.83
C GLY A 152 -5.19 -4.79 -5.35
N THR A 153 -6.34 -4.88 -6.00
CA THR A 153 -6.51 -4.75 -7.44
C THR A 153 -7.58 -3.71 -7.75
N GLN A 154 -7.54 -3.16 -8.95
CA GLN A 154 -8.56 -2.26 -9.48
C GLN A 154 -8.69 -2.45 -10.99
N ASN A 155 -9.82 -2.06 -11.57
CA ASN A 155 -10.04 -2.04 -13.02
C ASN A 155 -11.04 -0.94 -13.34
N MET A 156 -10.73 -0.12 -14.34
CA MET A 156 -11.62 0.95 -14.77
C MET A 156 -12.80 0.40 -15.58
N ILE A 157 -14.01 0.76 -15.20
CA ILE A 157 -15.26 0.51 -15.92
C ILE A 157 -16.15 1.75 -15.75
N ASP A 158 -16.54 2.38 -16.86
CA ASP A 158 -17.20 3.69 -16.85
C ASP A 158 -18.68 3.62 -16.43
N ASP A 159 -19.37 2.51 -16.75
CA ASP A 159 -20.80 2.32 -16.47
C ASP A 159 -21.03 0.95 -15.82
N ILE A 160 -21.87 0.91 -14.79
CA ILE A 160 -22.19 -0.31 -14.04
C ILE A 160 -22.80 -1.41 -14.92
N LYS A 161 -23.47 -1.07 -16.04
CA LYS A 161 -24.02 -2.09 -16.97
C LYS A 161 -22.92 -2.92 -17.65
N ASP A 162 -21.70 -2.38 -17.74
CA ASP A 162 -20.54 -3.02 -18.35
C ASP A 162 -19.63 -3.67 -17.29
N LEU A 163 -20.01 -3.59 -16.01
CA LEU A 163 -19.28 -4.20 -14.91
C LEU A 163 -19.70 -5.66 -14.76
N ASP A 164 -18.91 -6.56 -15.34
CA ASP A 164 -19.10 -8.00 -15.24
C ASP A 164 -19.07 -8.48 -13.77
N GLU A 165 -19.95 -9.42 -13.42
CA GLU A 165 -20.00 -10.02 -12.08
C GLU A 165 -18.66 -10.65 -11.69
N ALA A 166 -17.95 -11.24 -12.66
CA ALA A 166 -16.62 -11.82 -12.43
C ALA A 166 -15.59 -10.77 -12.00
N GLN A 167 -15.66 -9.55 -12.54
CA GLN A 167 -14.79 -8.46 -12.09
C GLN A 167 -15.17 -8.03 -10.67
N TRP A 168 -16.47 -7.83 -10.42
CA TRP A 168 -16.98 -7.46 -9.10
C TRP A 168 -16.51 -8.46 -8.02
N GLU A 169 -16.74 -9.75 -8.25
CA GLU A 169 -16.33 -10.83 -7.34
C GLU A 169 -14.81 -10.84 -7.13
N ASN A 170 -14.03 -10.79 -8.22
CA ASN A 170 -12.57 -10.78 -8.12
C ASN A 170 -12.03 -9.56 -7.35
N THR A 171 -12.63 -8.39 -7.52
CA THR A 171 -12.24 -7.18 -6.79
C THR A 171 -12.51 -7.34 -5.29
N PHE A 172 -13.64 -7.93 -4.89
CA PHE A 172 -13.94 -8.22 -3.48
C PHE A 172 -13.05 -9.33 -2.90
N ASP A 173 -12.85 -10.42 -3.66
CA ASP A 173 -11.97 -11.53 -3.29
C ASP A 173 -10.53 -11.08 -3.05
N THR A 174 -10.08 -10.05 -3.76
CA THR A 174 -8.73 -9.50 -3.62
C THR A 174 -8.65 -8.42 -2.53
N ASN A 175 -9.63 -7.53 -2.45
CA ASN A 175 -9.49 -6.30 -1.65
C ASN A 175 -10.07 -6.40 -0.24
N ILE A 176 -11.10 -7.21 0.00
CA ILE A 176 -11.77 -7.26 1.32
C ILE A 176 -11.70 -8.63 2.00
N HIS A 177 -11.84 -9.74 1.27
CA HIS A 177 -11.72 -11.07 1.87
C HIS A 177 -10.36 -11.28 2.56
N PRO A 178 -9.20 -10.90 1.97
CA PRO A 178 -7.91 -11.06 2.62
C PRO A 178 -7.77 -10.17 3.85
N VAL A 179 -8.33 -8.95 3.83
CA VAL A 179 -8.33 -8.04 4.99
C VAL A 179 -9.02 -8.70 6.18
N TYR A 180 -10.16 -9.34 5.95
CA TYR A 180 -10.86 -10.11 6.97
C TYR A 180 -10.06 -11.34 7.43
N TYR A 181 -9.62 -12.20 6.51
CA TYR A 181 -8.95 -13.46 6.87
C TYR A 181 -7.60 -13.22 7.55
N MET A 182 -6.76 -12.33 7.02
CA MET A 182 -5.48 -11.96 7.63
C MET A 182 -5.71 -11.40 9.03
N SER A 183 -6.63 -10.45 9.21
CA SER A 183 -6.94 -9.90 10.53
C SER A 183 -7.42 -10.99 11.49
N LYS A 184 -8.36 -11.84 11.06
CA LYS A 184 -8.90 -12.94 11.87
C LYS A 184 -7.83 -13.90 12.34
N TYR A 185 -6.91 -14.30 11.47
CA TYR A 185 -5.87 -15.27 11.79
C TYR A 185 -4.68 -14.64 12.53
N THR A 186 -4.38 -13.36 12.32
CA THR A 186 -3.31 -12.66 13.04
C THR A 186 -3.70 -12.26 14.47
N LEU A 187 -4.95 -11.84 14.69
CA LEU A 187 -5.42 -11.33 15.99
C LEU A 187 -5.09 -12.19 17.22
N PRO A 188 -5.23 -13.54 17.18
CA PRO A 188 -4.88 -14.39 18.32
C PRO A 188 -3.41 -14.31 18.76
N HIS A 189 -2.54 -13.78 17.89
CA HIS A 189 -1.10 -13.68 18.13
C HIS A 189 -0.63 -12.25 18.45
N LEU A 190 -1.54 -11.28 18.35
CA LEU A 190 -1.26 -9.89 18.71
C LEU A 190 -1.35 -9.70 20.23
N LYS A 191 -0.61 -8.72 20.74
CA LYS A 191 -0.57 -8.36 22.16
C LYS A 191 -0.92 -6.88 22.33
N SER A 192 -1.10 -6.44 23.57
CA SER A 192 -1.20 -5.01 23.86
C SER A 192 0.02 -4.27 23.28
N GLY A 193 -0.21 -3.20 22.55
CA GLY A 193 0.81 -2.45 21.81
C GLY A 193 1.02 -2.91 20.36
N SER A 194 0.33 -3.97 19.90
CA SER A 194 0.26 -4.36 18.49
C SER A 194 -0.71 -3.46 17.69
N THR A 195 -0.60 -3.49 16.37
CA THR A 195 -1.44 -2.66 15.48
C THR A 195 -1.76 -3.35 14.16
N ILE A 196 -2.94 -3.05 13.62
CA ILE A 196 -3.35 -3.44 12.27
C ILE A 196 -3.55 -2.15 11.46
N ILE A 197 -2.97 -2.08 10.27
CA ILE A 197 -3.06 -0.93 9.38
C ILE A 197 -3.57 -1.40 8.03
N ASN A 198 -4.70 -0.84 7.58
CA ASN A 198 -5.31 -1.19 6.31
C ASN A 198 -5.09 -0.10 5.26
N CYS A 199 -4.63 -0.46 4.06
CA CYS A 199 -4.50 0.46 2.94
C CYS A 199 -5.84 0.58 2.20
N ALA A 200 -6.58 1.64 2.48
CA ALA A 200 -7.83 1.97 1.83
C ALA A 200 -7.58 2.80 0.56
N SER A 201 -8.26 3.93 0.38
CA SER A 201 -8.09 4.87 -0.74
C SER A 201 -8.83 6.17 -0.44
N VAL A 202 -8.49 7.24 -1.17
CA VAL A 202 -9.31 8.45 -1.31
C VAL A 202 -10.68 8.16 -1.95
N ASN A 203 -10.78 7.15 -2.81
CA ASN A 203 -11.95 6.85 -3.63
C ASN A 203 -13.31 6.81 -2.89
N PRO A 204 -13.48 6.09 -1.76
CA PRO A 204 -14.76 6.03 -1.06
C PRO A 204 -15.24 7.38 -0.53
N TYR A 205 -14.36 8.38 -0.42
CA TYR A 205 -14.69 9.71 0.05
C TYR A 205 -15.07 10.67 -1.09
N ILE A 206 -14.44 10.51 -2.26
CA ILE A 206 -14.73 11.34 -3.45
C ILE A 206 -15.76 10.73 -4.39
N GLY A 207 -16.09 9.45 -4.23
CA GLY A 207 -17.04 8.74 -5.09
C GLY A 207 -16.56 8.61 -6.54
N ARG A 208 -15.34 8.10 -6.76
CA ARG A 208 -14.76 7.97 -8.10
C ARG A 208 -15.60 6.99 -8.97
N PRO A 209 -16.25 7.45 -10.06
CA PRO A 209 -17.33 6.72 -10.71
C PRO A 209 -16.86 5.55 -11.58
N ASP A 210 -15.72 5.71 -12.25
CA ASP A 210 -15.09 4.72 -13.17
C ASP A 210 -14.40 3.55 -12.43
N LEU A 211 -14.51 3.48 -11.11
CA LEU A 211 -13.90 2.47 -10.24
C LEU A 211 -14.91 2.00 -9.18
N LEU A 212 -16.14 1.67 -9.58
CA LEU A 212 -17.25 1.43 -8.64
C LEU A 212 -16.98 0.27 -7.66
N ASP A 213 -16.61 -0.91 -8.15
CA ASP A 213 -16.28 -2.09 -7.34
C ASP A 213 -15.09 -1.84 -6.41
N TYR A 214 -14.02 -1.25 -6.92
CA TYR A 214 -12.86 -0.84 -6.14
C TYR A 214 -13.26 0.15 -5.05
N THR A 215 -14.01 1.21 -5.39
CA THR A 215 -14.48 2.24 -4.46
C THR A 215 -15.32 1.61 -3.34
N ALA A 216 -16.21 0.68 -3.68
CA ALA A 216 -16.99 -0.08 -2.71
C ALA A 216 -16.10 -0.90 -1.77
N THR A 217 -15.11 -1.65 -2.29
CA THR A 217 -14.19 -2.42 -1.43
C THR A 217 -13.37 -1.52 -0.51
N LYS A 218 -12.89 -0.36 -0.98
CA LYS A 218 -12.13 0.58 -0.14
C LYS A 218 -13.02 1.24 0.92
N GLY A 219 -14.30 1.47 0.64
CA GLY A 219 -15.29 1.87 1.65
C GLY A 219 -15.52 0.77 2.69
N ALA A 220 -15.62 -0.49 2.27
CA ALA A 220 -15.73 -1.64 3.17
C ALA A 220 -14.50 -1.76 4.09
N ILE A 221 -13.29 -1.51 3.58
CA ILE A 221 -12.06 -1.49 4.39
C ILE A 221 -12.12 -0.41 5.48
N VAL A 222 -12.59 0.80 5.16
CA VAL A 222 -12.75 1.89 6.15
C VAL A 222 -13.74 1.49 7.24
N ALA A 223 -14.91 0.96 6.86
CA ALA A 223 -15.91 0.50 7.82
C ALA A 223 -15.39 -0.67 8.68
N PHE A 224 -14.71 -1.65 8.06
CA PHE A 224 -14.08 -2.78 8.74
C PHE A 224 -13.03 -2.31 9.76
N THR A 225 -12.20 -1.33 9.40
CA THR A 225 -11.19 -0.74 10.28
C THR A 225 -11.82 -0.16 11.55
N ARG A 226 -12.89 0.63 11.41
CA ARG A 226 -13.62 1.23 12.54
C ARG A 226 -14.25 0.15 13.42
N GLY A 227 -14.95 -0.81 12.80
CA GLY A 227 -15.59 -1.91 13.51
C GLY A 227 -14.58 -2.77 14.29
N LEU A 228 -13.47 -3.15 13.66
CA LEU A 228 -12.44 -3.96 14.31
C LEU A 228 -11.70 -3.18 15.40
N SER A 229 -11.42 -1.89 15.19
CA SER A 229 -10.88 -1.01 16.24
C SER A 229 -11.75 -1.06 17.50
N ASN A 230 -13.06 -0.88 17.37
CA ASN A 230 -13.98 -0.89 18.51
C ASN A 230 -13.97 -2.23 19.27
N GLN A 231 -13.72 -3.35 18.58
CA GLN A 231 -13.61 -4.66 19.20
C GLN A 231 -12.29 -4.90 19.94
N GLN A 232 -11.18 -4.28 19.49
CA GLN A 232 -9.83 -4.64 19.95
C GLN A 232 -9.13 -3.55 20.76
N CYS A 233 -9.62 -2.31 20.72
CA CYS A 233 -8.99 -1.18 21.43
C CYS A 233 -8.87 -1.42 22.94
N SER A 234 -9.88 -2.02 23.57
CA SER A 234 -9.84 -2.37 25.01
C SER A 234 -8.82 -3.45 25.36
N LYS A 235 -8.30 -4.18 24.36
CA LYS A 235 -7.22 -5.17 24.49
C LYS A 235 -5.84 -4.58 24.17
N GLY A 236 -5.76 -3.26 23.97
CA GLY A 236 -4.53 -2.55 23.63
C GLY A 236 -4.05 -2.75 22.20
N ILE A 237 -4.91 -3.22 21.29
CA ILE A 237 -4.58 -3.38 19.86
C ILE A 237 -5.25 -2.26 19.07
N ARG A 238 -4.45 -1.48 18.35
CA ARG A 238 -4.94 -0.38 17.51
C ARG A 238 -5.26 -0.89 16.10
N VAL A 239 -6.28 -0.33 15.47
CA VAL A 239 -6.64 -0.67 14.09
C VAL A 239 -6.95 0.61 13.33
N ASN A 240 -6.16 0.95 12.32
CA ASN A 240 -6.27 2.20 11.57
C ASN A 240 -6.20 1.97 10.06
N ALA A 241 -6.54 3.00 9.28
CA ALA A 241 -6.44 2.99 7.84
C ALA A 241 -5.54 4.12 7.34
N VAL A 242 -4.86 3.88 6.23
CA VAL A 242 -4.25 4.90 5.39
C VAL A 242 -5.05 4.96 4.09
N CYS A 243 -5.45 6.15 3.66
CA CYS A 243 -6.30 6.42 2.50
C CYS A 243 -5.52 7.28 1.50
N PRO A 244 -4.64 6.68 0.68
CA PRO A 244 -3.81 7.43 -0.25
C PRO A 244 -4.64 8.09 -1.36
N GLY A 245 -4.12 9.20 -1.89
CA GLY A 245 -4.57 9.78 -3.16
C GLY A 245 -3.94 9.06 -4.37
N PRO A 246 -3.74 9.75 -5.50
CA PRO A 246 -3.01 9.19 -6.63
C PRO A 246 -1.51 9.05 -6.28
N VAL A 247 -1.02 7.81 -6.30
CA VAL A 247 0.37 7.46 -5.97
C VAL A 247 1.00 6.69 -7.13
N TRP A 248 2.17 7.12 -7.58
CA TRP A 248 2.87 6.45 -8.67
C TRP A 248 3.33 5.05 -8.25
N THR A 249 2.70 4.02 -8.83
CA THR A 249 2.91 2.58 -8.50
C THR A 249 2.67 1.74 -9.75
N PRO A 250 3.09 0.45 -9.78
CA PRO A 250 2.84 -0.43 -10.93
C PRO A 250 1.36 -0.69 -11.21
N LEU A 251 0.51 -0.57 -10.18
CA LEU A 251 -0.94 -0.70 -10.34
C LEU A 251 -1.49 0.32 -11.34
N ILE A 252 -0.89 1.50 -11.46
CA ILE A 252 -1.37 2.57 -12.36
C ILE A 252 -1.25 2.16 -13.84
N PRO A 253 -0.06 1.90 -14.40
CA PRO A 253 0.07 1.48 -15.79
C PRO A 253 -0.53 0.09 -16.08
N ALA A 254 -0.81 -0.73 -15.06
CA ALA A 254 -1.44 -2.04 -15.23
C ALA A 254 -2.98 -1.99 -15.31
N THR A 255 -3.61 -0.86 -14.93
CA THR A 255 -5.07 -0.79 -14.73
C THR A 255 -5.74 0.48 -15.23
N MET A 256 -4.99 1.55 -15.47
CA MET A 256 -5.52 2.81 -15.96
C MET A 256 -5.30 2.99 -17.46
N ASN A 257 -6.30 3.52 -18.14
CA ASN A 257 -6.16 3.92 -19.54
C ASN A 257 -5.31 5.20 -19.69
N THR A 258 -4.88 5.48 -20.93
CA THR A 258 -4.05 6.65 -21.27
C THR A 258 -4.61 7.96 -20.72
N SER A 259 -5.92 8.20 -20.86
CA SER A 259 -6.55 9.45 -20.42
C SER A 259 -6.50 9.62 -18.89
N ALA A 260 -6.73 8.54 -18.14
CA ALA A 260 -6.64 8.56 -16.68
C ALA A 260 -5.21 8.78 -16.18
N ILE A 261 -4.19 8.23 -16.86
CA ILE A 261 -2.78 8.45 -16.50
C ILE A 261 -2.37 9.91 -16.77
N GLU A 262 -2.86 10.52 -17.86
CA GLU A 262 -2.60 11.94 -18.15
C GLU A 262 -3.18 12.89 -17.09
N GLN A 263 -4.30 12.53 -16.47
CA GLN A 263 -4.93 13.31 -15.41
C GLN A 263 -4.43 12.94 -14.01
N PHE A 264 -3.47 12.00 -13.90
CA PHE A 264 -3.03 11.45 -12.62
C PHE A 264 -2.36 12.48 -11.69
N SER A 265 -1.83 13.57 -12.25
CA SER A 265 -1.23 14.69 -11.51
C SER A 265 -2.24 15.74 -11.02
N ALA A 266 -3.55 15.59 -11.30
CA ALA A 266 -4.59 16.60 -11.01
C ALA A 266 -4.99 16.71 -9.53
N THR A 267 -4.01 16.64 -8.61
CA THR A 267 -4.20 16.94 -7.19
C THR A 267 -3.99 18.44 -6.93
N PRO A 268 -4.46 18.99 -5.80
CA PRO A 268 -4.13 20.36 -5.39
C PRO A 268 -2.62 20.65 -5.28
N MET A 269 -1.80 19.66 -4.94
CA MET A 269 -0.33 19.77 -4.97
C MET A 269 0.27 19.71 -6.39
N GLY A 270 -0.55 19.43 -7.41
CA GLY A 270 -0.20 19.45 -8.84
C GLY A 270 0.79 18.36 -9.26
N ARG A 271 0.83 17.25 -8.53
CA ARG A 271 1.63 16.05 -8.83
C ARG A 271 1.05 14.81 -8.15
N PRO A 272 1.39 13.60 -8.59
CA PRO A 272 1.10 12.41 -7.82
C PRO A 272 2.01 12.31 -6.59
N GLY A 273 1.53 11.59 -5.58
CA GLY A 273 2.35 11.19 -4.45
C GLY A 273 3.33 10.08 -4.82
N GLN A 274 4.42 9.98 -4.07
CA GLN A 274 5.35 8.86 -4.15
C GLN A 274 5.07 7.83 -3.04
N PRO A 275 5.36 6.53 -3.27
CA PRO A 275 5.13 5.49 -2.26
C PRO A 275 5.74 5.76 -0.89
N SER A 276 6.96 6.32 -0.86
CA SER A 276 7.66 6.73 0.37
C SER A 276 6.91 7.78 1.19
N GLU A 277 6.27 8.76 0.55
CA GLU A 277 5.50 9.80 1.24
C GLU A 277 4.33 9.19 2.00
N VAL A 278 3.66 8.21 1.40
CA VAL A 278 2.57 7.45 2.02
C VAL A 278 3.08 6.53 3.13
N ALA A 279 4.22 5.85 2.91
CA ALA A 279 4.81 4.94 3.87
C ALA A 279 5.15 5.61 5.22
N THR A 280 5.40 6.93 5.24
CA THR A 280 5.58 7.67 6.50
C THR A 280 4.35 7.60 7.42
N CYS A 281 3.13 7.59 6.87
CA CYS A 281 1.90 7.40 7.65
C CYS A 281 1.83 5.99 8.27
N PHE A 282 2.31 4.97 7.55
CA PHE A 282 2.38 3.62 8.08
C PHE A 282 3.40 3.50 9.22
N VAL A 283 4.57 4.14 9.10
CA VAL A 283 5.55 4.20 10.21
C VAL A 283 4.93 4.82 11.46
N PHE A 284 4.27 5.98 11.31
CA PHE A 284 3.59 6.65 12.41
C PHE A 284 2.49 5.79 13.05
N LEU A 285 1.65 5.15 12.24
CA LEU A 285 0.58 4.27 12.73
C LEU A 285 1.10 2.97 13.34
N ALA A 286 2.29 2.51 12.95
CA ALA A 286 2.93 1.33 13.53
C ALA A 286 3.67 1.65 14.84
N SER A 287 4.15 2.88 15.01
CA SER A 287 4.91 3.30 16.18
C SER A 287 4.01 3.64 17.38
N GLN A 288 4.63 3.89 18.53
CA GLN A 288 3.94 4.38 19.72
C GLN A 288 3.56 5.87 19.64
N ASP A 289 4.02 6.58 18.61
CA ASP A 289 3.66 8.00 18.39
C ASP A 289 2.14 8.15 18.15
N SER A 290 1.48 7.08 17.70
CA SER A 290 0.03 7.00 17.45
C SER A 290 -0.73 6.26 18.55
N SER A 291 -0.21 6.23 19.78
CA SER A 291 -0.78 5.49 20.92
C SER A 291 -2.24 5.84 21.25
N PHE A 292 -2.69 7.07 20.95
CA PHE A 292 -4.08 7.52 21.14
C PHE A 292 -4.92 7.54 19.84
N ILE A 293 -4.46 6.83 18.79
CA ILE A 293 -5.11 6.79 17.48
C ILE A 293 -5.52 5.35 17.17
N SER A 294 -6.84 5.09 17.18
CA SER A 294 -7.45 3.83 16.74
C SER A 294 -8.80 4.12 16.06
N GLY A 295 -9.12 3.37 15.00
CA GLY A 295 -10.32 3.53 14.18
C GLY A 295 -10.24 4.67 13.17
N GLN A 296 -9.06 5.29 13.02
CA GLN A 296 -8.89 6.52 12.26
C GLN A 296 -8.39 6.24 10.84
N SER A 297 -8.58 7.22 9.95
CA SER A 297 -8.09 7.23 8.58
C SER A 297 -7.12 8.40 8.39
N LEU A 298 -5.90 8.13 7.91
CA LEU A 298 -4.96 9.16 7.49
C LEU A 298 -5.04 9.36 5.98
N HIS A 299 -4.99 10.60 5.50
CA HIS A 299 -5.26 10.95 4.10
C HIS A 299 -4.05 11.61 3.40
N PRO A 300 -2.96 10.86 3.11
CA PRO A 300 -1.86 11.38 2.29
C PRO A 300 -2.27 11.44 0.81
N ASN A 301 -2.95 12.51 0.41
CA ASN A 301 -3.71 12.57 -0.85
C ASN A 301 -3.42 13.79 -1.76
N GLY A 302 -2.39 14.58 -1.43
CA GLY A 302 -2.04 15.75 -2.25
C GLY A 302 -2.95 16.96 -2.06
N GLY A 303 -3.64 17.06 -0.92
CA GLY A 303 -4.42 18.25 -0.53
C GLY A 303 -5.91 18.20 -0.88
N VAL A 304 -6.43 17.04 -1.31
CA VAL A 304 -7.87 16.87 -1.58
C VAL A 304 -8.63 16.90 -0.26
N VAL A 305 -9.58 17.83 -0.12
CA VAL A 305 -10.42 17.98 1.08
C VAL A 305 -11.55 16.95 1.04
N LEU A 306 -11.69 16.15 2.11
CA LEU A 306 -12.61 15.00 2.15
C LEU A 306 -13.64 15.06 3.28
N ASN A 307 -13.72 16.18 4.02
CA ASN A 307 -14.53 16.30 5.23
C ASN A 307 -14.21 15.16 6.24
N GLY A 308 -12.91 14.99 6.51
CA GLY A 308 -12.35 13.92 7.34
C GLY A 308 -12.57 14.07 8.84
#